data_AF-A0A7S0CXU6-F1
#
_entry.id   AF-A0A7S0CXU6-F1
#
_cell.length_a   1.000
_cell.length_b   1.000
_cell.length_c   1.000
_cell.angle_alpha   90.00
_cell.angle_beta   90.00
_cell.angle_gamma   90.00
#
_symmetry.space_group_name_H-M   'P 1'
#
loop_
_entity.id
_entity.type
_entity.pdbx_description
1 polymer ?
#
loop_
_entity_poly.entity_id
_entity_poly.type
_entity_poly.pdbx_seq_one_letter_code
_entity_poly.pdbx_strand_id
1 'polypeptide(L)'
;TPQFRVRNRLPRVTGMSFITQLAARFPAMASSAAAISKPTKSLSVLGGEINALRFQYWYRYITTYGEVIGKATPQFRVVVGKILNPAEITYRELAVGTVCGIQIYGAFVVGEMWGRMSIVGYTPGKKTHH
;
A
#
# COMPACT_ATOMS: atom_id res chain seq x y z
N THR A 1 -35.26 15.65 55.54
CA THR A 1 -35.72 15.26 54.18
C THR A 1 -36.01 16.53 53.41
N PRO A 2 -35.66 16.71 52.11
CA PRO A 2 -34.89 15.89 51.15
C PRO A 2 -33.61 16.64 50.62
N GLN A 3 -32.42 16.05 50.44
CA GLN A 3 -31.94 15.20 49.34
C GLN A 3 -32.42 15.60 47.93
N PHE A 4 -31.69 16.48 47.23
CA PHE A 4 -31.76 16.63 45.77
C PHE A 4 -30.33 16.81 45.22
N ARG A 5 -29.60 15.71 45.06
CA ARG A 5 -29.44 14.96 43.79
C ARG A 5 -28.78 15.81 42.71
N VAL A 6 -27.44 15.68 42.64
CA VAL A 6 -26.59 15.99 41.49
C VAL A 6 -27.30 15.52 40.22
N ARG A 7 -27.87 16.44 39.44
CA ARG A 7 -28.51 16.12 38.16
C ARG A 7 -27.42 15.76 37.16
N ASN A 8 -27.19 14.45 37.05
CA ASN A 8 -27.01 13.70 35.82
C ASN A 8 -26.57 14.52 34.60
N ARG A 9 -25.27 14.40 34.28
CA ARG A 9 -24.81 14.53 32.90
C ARG A 9 -25.53 13.48 32.05
N LEU A 10 -26.32 13.90 31.08
CA LEU A 10 -26.83 13.08 29.99
C LEU A 10 -26.81 13.94 28.72
N PRO A 11 -26.66 13.34 27.53
CA PRO A 11 -25.53 12.54 27.09
C PRO A 11 -24.81 13.30 25.96
N ARG A 12 -23.48 13.17 25.86
CA ARG A 12 -22.81 13.51 24.60
C ARG A 12 -23.47 12.66 23.52
N VAL A 13 -24.04 13.33 22.51
CA VAL A 13 -24.75 12.75 21.36
C VAL A 13 -24.05 11.46 20.92
N THR A 14 -24.60 10.32 21.35
CA THR A 14 -24.17 8.99 20.94
C THR A 14 -24.68 8.77 19.53
N GLY A 15 -24.05 9.45 18.56
CA GLY A 15 -24.20 9.10 17.17
C GLY A 15 -23.73 7.66 17.04
N MET A 16 -24.70 6.75 16.89
CA MET A 16 -24.45 5.35 16.61
C MET A 16 -23.46 5.31 15.44
N SER A 17 -22.23 4.84 15.68
CA SER A 17 -21.17 4.94 14.67
C SER A 17 -21.67 4.29 13.37
N PHE A 18 -21.33 4.87 12.22
CA PHE A 18 -21.74 4.35 10.91
C PHE A 18 -21.50 2.83 10.79
N ILE A 19 -20.40 2.36 11.38
CA ILE A 19 -20.02 0.93 11.45
C ILE A 19 -21.05 0.11 12.24
N THR A 20 -21.60 0.64 13.32
CA THR A 20 -22.65 0.00 14.13
C THR A 20 -23.97 -0.09 13.37
N GLN A 21 -24.31 0.93 12.57
CA GLN A 21 -25.51 0.92 11.71
C GLN A 21 -25.36 -0.08 10.54
N LEU A 22 -24.16 -0.15 9.96
CA LEU A 22 -23.84 -1.10 8.89
C LEU A 22 -23.86 -2.55 9.39
N ALA A 23 -23.35 -2.78 10.61
CA ALA A 23 -23.35 -4.09 11.27
C ALA A 23 -24.76 -4.60 11.59
N ALA A 24 -25.69 -3.70 11.92
CA ALA A 24 -27.10 -4.04 12.13
C ALA A 24 -27.81 -4.47 10.83
N ARG A 25 -27.35 -3.95 9.68
CA ARG A 25 -27.87 -4.31 8.34
C ARG A 25 -27.26 -5.60 7.78
N PHE A 26 -26.03 -5.90 8.17
CA PHE A 26 -25.27 -7.05 7.68
C PHE A 26 -24.70 -7.88 8.83
N PRO A 27 -25.42 -8.93 9.30
CA PRO A 27 -25.02 -9.75 10.44
C PRO A 27 -23.66 -10.43 10.27
N ALA A 28 -23.25 -10.72 9.03
CA ALA A 28 -21.95 -11.28 8.70
C ALA A 28 -20.77 -10.35 9.05
N MET A 29 -21.01 -9.03 9.15
CA MET A 29 -19.99 -8.03 9.52
C MET A 29 -20.04 -7.65 11.01
N ALA A 30 -20.97 -8.21 11.80
CA ALA A 30 -21.16 -7.85 13.20
C ALA A 30 -19.93 -8.16 14.07
N SER A 31 -19.24 -9.26 13.81
CA SER A 31 -17.99 -9.64 14.50
C SER A 31 -16.84 -8.68 14.20
N SER A 32 -16.67 -8.28 12.93
CA SER A 32 -15.67 -7.31 12.49
C SER A 32 -15.96 -5.90 13.04
N ALA A 33 -17.22 -5.48 13.04
CA ALA A 33 -17.65 -4.20 13.62
C ALA A 33 -17.41 -4.13 15.13
N ALA A 34 -17.68 -5.22 15.85
CA ALA A 34 -17.40 -5.32 17.28
C ALA A 34 -15.88 -5.26 17.57
N ALA A 35 -15.05 -5.82 16.71
CA ALA A 35 -13.59 -5.73 16.83
C ALA A 35 -13.07 -4.30 16.61
N ILE A 36 -13.64 -3.56 15.65
CA ILE A 36 -13.28 -2.17 15.37
C ILE A 36 -13.75 -1.22 16.49
N SER A 37 -14.87 -1.51 17.14
CA SER A 37 -15.41 -0.71 18.25
C SER A 37 -14.60 -0.78 19.55
N LYS A 38 -13.60 -1.65 19.62
CA LYS A 38 -12.68 -1.78 20.76
C LYS A 38 -11.31 -1.22 20.37
N PRO A 39 -11.11 0.11 20.43
CA PRO A 39 -9.79 0.67 20.18
C PRO A 39 -8.83 0.21 21.30
N THR A 40 -7.92 -0.70 20.97
CA THR A 40 -6.87 -1.20 21.88
C THR A 40 -5.87 -0.10 22.27
N LYS A 41 -5.72 0.92 21.43
CA LYS A 41 -4.82 2.07 21.60
C LYS A 41 -5.51 3.35 21.16
N SER A 42 -5.13 4.48 21.75
CA SER A 42 -5.60 5.80 21.30
C SER A 42 -5.05 6.13 19.90
N LEU A 43 -5.79 6.95 19.16
CA LEU A 43 -5.40 7.42 17.81
C LEU A 43 -4.03 8.12 17.80
N SER A 44 -3.69 8.85 18.88
CA SER A 44 -2.38 9.52 19.00
C SER A 44 -1.22 8.53 19.13
N VAL A 45 -1.41 7.45 19.88
CA VAL A 45 -0.42 6.37 20.04
C VAL A 45 -0.24 5.61 18.73
N LEU A 46 -1.35 5.27 18.05
CA LEU A 46 -1.29 4.65 16.72
C LEU A 46 -0.58 5.54 15.69
N GLY A 47 -0.83 6.86 15.71
CA GLY A 47 -0.14 7.81 14.84
C GLY A 47 1.38 7.86 15.10
N GLY A 48 1.78 7.84 16.37
CA GLY A 48 3.18 7.76 16.77
C GLY A 48 3.85 6.46 16.31
N GLU A 49 3.20 5.32 16.50
CA GLU A 49 3.68 4.00 16.04
C GLU A 49 3.81 3.93 14.52
N ILE A 50 2.81 4.43 13.77
CA ILE A 50 2.84 4.48 12.30
C ILE A 50 4.00 5.34 11.82
N ASN A 51 4.23 6.52 12.42
CA ASN A 51 5.33 7.38 12.02
C ASN A 51 6.70 6.78 12.38
N ALA A 52 6.81 6.10 13.52
CA ALA A 52 8.02 5.37 13.88
C ALA A 52 8.31 4.23 12.89
N LEU A 53 7.30 3.45 12.50
CA LEU A 53 7.43 2.39 11.49
C LEU A 53 7.80 2.95 10.11
N ARG A 54 7.20 4.07 9.71
CA ARG A 54 7.56 4.77 8.47
C ARG A 54 9.01 5.23 8.50
N PHE A 55 9.45 5.81 9.60
CA PHE A 55 10.84 6.24 9.75
C PHE A 55 11.81 5.05 9.66
N GLN A 56 11.52 3.96 10.38
CA GLN A 56 12.34 2.74 10.29
C GLN A 56 12.39 2.17 8.88
N TYR A 57 11.25 2.17 8.17
CA TYR A 57 11.18 1.77 6.77
C TYR A 57 12.07 2.64 5.89
N TRP A 58 11.91 3.97 5.95
CA TRP A 58 12.69 4.91 5.15
C TRP A 58 14.18 4.85 5.47
N TYR A 59 14.53 4.74 6.74
CA TYR A 59 15.91 4.57 7.16
C TYR A 59 16.53 3.32 6.53
N ARG A 60 15.87 2.16 6.64
CA ARG A 60 16.34 0.92 6.02
C ARG A 60 16.38 1.01 4.50
N TYR A 61 15.36 1.61 3.89
CA TYR A 61 15.29 1.79 2.45
C TYR A 61 16.50 2.58 1.94
N ILE A 62 16.82 3.71 2.58
CA ILE A 62 17.95 4.57 2.19
C ILE A 62 19.29 3.87 2.43
N THR A 63 19.48 3.25 3.60
CA THR A 63 20.77 2.63 3.93
C THR A 63 21.06 1.39 3.09
N THR A 64 20.03 0.62 2.73
CA THR A 64 20.18 -0.60 1.90
C THR A 64 20.12 -0.33 0.40
N TYR A 65 19.76 0.89 -0.02
CA TYR A 65 19.57 1.24 -1.44
C TYR A 65 20.81 0.95 -2.29
N GLY A 66 22.00 1.35 -1.79
CA GLY A 66 23.27 1.11 -2.49
C GLY A 66 23.58 -0.38 -2.67
N GLU A 67 23.26 -1.21 -1.68
CA GLU A 67 23.46 -2.66 -1.77
C GLU A 67 22.50 -3.30 -2.77
N VAL A 68 21.25 -2.84 -2.83
CA VAL A 68 20.25 -3.34 -3.79
C VAL A 68 20.69 -3.05 -5.22
N ILE A 69 21.17 -1.82 -5.49
CA ILE A 69 21.72 -1.46 -6.81
C ILE A 69 22.96 -2.30 -7.14
N GLY A 70 23.88 -2.44 -6.18
CA GLY A 70 25.09 -3.23 -6.37
C GLY A 70 24.81 -4.70 -6.71
N LYS A 71 23.71 -5.25 -6.22
CA LYS A 71 23.26 -6.62 -6.50
C LYS A 71 22.47 -6.77 -7.82
N ALA A 72 21.98 -5.69 -8.42
CA ALA A 72 21.20 -5.75 -9.65
C ALA A 72 22.03 -6.23 -10.86
N THR A 73 23.25 -5.74 -11.01
CA THR A 73 24.17 -6.12 -12.11
C THR A 73 24.51 -7.62 -12.13
N PRO A 74 24.95 -8.25 -11.02
CA PRO A 74 25.22 -9.68 -11.02
C PRO A 74 23.95 -10.52 -11.21
N GLN A 75 22.80 -10.08 -10.69
CA GLN A 75 21.52 -10.76 -10.91
C GLN A 75 21.12 -10.76 -12.38
N PHE A 76 21.30 -9.64 -13.09
CA PHE A 76 21.04 -9.56 -14.53
C PHE A 76 21.90 -10.56 -15.32
N ARG A 77 23.19 -10.68 -14.99
CA ARG A 77 24.09 -11.66 -15.65
C ARG A 77 23.64 -13.10 -15.47
N VAL A 78 23.16 -13.46 -14.27
CA VAL A 78 22.62 -14.79 -13.99
C VAL A 78 21.36 -15.05 -14.81
N VAL A 79 20.46 -14.07 -14.91
CA VAL A 79 19.23 -14.19 -15.71
C VAL A 79 19.56 -14.37 -17.19
N VAL A 80 20.49 -13.58 -17.75
CA VAL A 80 20.94 -13.71 -19.14
C VAL A 80 21.55 -15.09 -19.39
N GLY A 81 22.41 -15.59 -18.50
CA GLY A 81 23.01 -16.93 -18.63
C GLY A 81 21.99 -18.07 -18.65
N LYS A 82 20.87 -17.91 -17.92
CA LYS A 82 19.75 -18.87 -17.90
C LYS A 82 18.85 -18.79 -19.12
N ILE A 83 18.64 -17.59 -19.66
CA ILE A 83 17.89 -17.42 -20.92
C ILE A 83 18.63 -18.11 -22.07
N LEU A 84 19.97 -18.05 -22.08
CA LEU A 84 20.81 -18.71 -23.08
C LEU A 84 20.83 -20.25 -22.93
N ASN A 85 20.41 -20.79 -21.78
CA ASN A 85 20.31 -22.23 -21.50
C ASN A 85 18.93 -22.59 -20.93
N PRO A 86 17.87 -22.58 -21.77
CA PRO A 86 16.49 -22.66 -21.30
C PRO A 86 16.10 -24.01 -20.70
N ALA A 87 16.93 -25.05 -20.88
CA ALA A 87 16.69 -26.40 -20.36
C ALA A 87 16.73 -26.50 -18.82
N GLU A 88 17.36 -25.53 -18.14
CA GLU A 88 17.55 -25.53 -16.68
C GLU A 88 16.60 -24.56 -15.94
N ILE A 89 15.66 -23.93 -16.65
CA ILE A 89 14.74 -22.95 -16.05
C ILE A 89 13.70 -23.65 -15.20
N THR A 90 13.65 -23.30 -13.92
CA THR A 90 12.60 -23.80 -13.00
C THR A 90 11.32 -22.96 -13.12
N TYR A 91 10.15 -23.55 -12.83
CA TYR A 91 8.86 -22.84 -12.82
C TYR A 91 8.85 -21.61 -11.90
N ARG A 92 9.60 -21.67 -10.80
CA ARG A 92 9.76 -20.54 -9.88
C ARG A 92 10.46 -19.36 -10.55
N GLU A 93 11.50 -19.62 -11.33
CA GLU A 93 12.27 -18.60 -12.02
C GLU A 93 11.49 -17.99 -13.18
N LEU A 94 10.69 -18.79 -13.86
CA LEU A 94 9.74 -18.30 -14.86
C LEU A 94 8.75 -17.31 -14.24
N ALA A 95 8.13 -17.66 -13.10
CA ALA A 95 7.19 -16.77 -12.41
C ALA A 95 7.84 -15.46 -11.95
N VAL A 96 9.06 -15.52 -11.41
CA VAL A 96 9.84 -14.32 -11.03
C VAL A 96 10.16 -13.47 -12.25
N GLY A 97 10.56 -14.09 -13.36
CA GLY A 97 10.83 -13.41 -14.64
C GLY A 97 9.60 -12.72 -15.21
N THR A 98 8.43 -13.36 -15.15
CA THR A 98 7.16 -12.77 -15.59
C THR A 98 6.78 -11.55 -14.74
N VAL A 99 6.88 -11.64 -13.42
CA VAL A 99 6.60 -10.50 -12.52
C VAL A 99 7.55 -9.35 -12.80
N CYS A 100 8.84 -9.63 -12.95
CA CYS A 100 9.84 -8.64 -13.31
C CYS A 100 9.54 -7.98 -14.67
N GLY A 101 9.17 -8.78 -15.68
CA GLY A 101 8.79 -8.28 -17.00
C GLY A 101 7.57 -7.36 -16.97
N ILE A 102 6.54 -7.72 -16.20
CA ILE A 102 5.35 -6.87 -16.00
C ILE A 102 5.74 -5.55 -15.33
N GLN A 103 6.64 -5.56 -14.36
CA GLN A 103 7.11 -4.35 -13.68
C GLN A 103 7.91 -3.45 -14.62
N ILE A 104 8.79 -4.02 -15.45
CA ILE A 104 9.55 -3.27 -16.47
C ILE A 104 8.60 -2.65 -17.49
N TYR A 105 7.62 -3.41 -17.97
CA TYR A 105 6.61 -2.90 -18.89
C TYR A 105 5.75 -1.79 -18.25
N GLY A 106 5.36 -1.96 -16.98
CA GLY A 106 4.68 -0.92 -16.22
C GLY A 106 5.50 0.35 -16.10
N ALA A 107 6.81 0.23 -15.80
CA ALA A 107 7.72 1.37 -15.76
C ALA A 107 7.86 2.06 -17.13
N PHE A 108 7.89 1.30 -18.21
CA PHE A 108 7.89 1.84 -19.57
C PHE A 108 6.63 2.66 -19.86
N VAL A 109 5.45 2.11 -19.56
CA VAL A 109 4.16 2.80 -19.77
C VAL A 109 4.07 4.08 -18.94
N VAL A 110 4.51 4.06 -17.67
CA VAL A 110 4.58 5.25 -16.82
C VAL A 110 5.57 6.28 -17.39
N GLY A 111 6.71 5.84 -17.90
CA GLY A 111 7.68 6.69 -18.60
C GLY A 111 7.09 7.34 -19.85
N GLU A 112 6.32 6.60 -20.65
CA GLU A 112 5.61 7.15 -21.80
C GLU A 112 4.55 8.17 -21.38
N MET A 113 3.79 7.91 -20.32
CA MET A 113 2.82 8.87 -19.78
C MET A 113 3.51 10.17 -19.33
N TRP A 114 4.67 10.06 -18.67
CA TRP A 114 5.48 11.21 -18.27
C TRP A 114 6.02 11.98 -19.48
N GLY A 115 6.60 11.29 -20.46
CA GLY A 115 7.13 11.90 -21.68
C GLY A 115 6.07 12.58 -22.55
N ARG A 116 4.86 12.02 -22.58
CA ARG A 116 3.71 12.61 -23.30
C ARG A 116 2.95 13.65 -22.48
N MET A 117 3.25 13.77 -21.18
CA MET A 117 2.47 14.55 -20.20
C MET A 117 0.96 14.24 -20.27
N SER A 118 0.60 12.98 -20.49
CA SER A 118 -0.78 12.53 -20.69
C SER A 118 -0.94 11.09 -20.23
N ILE A 119 -2.00 10.83 -19.46
CA ILE A 119 -2.28 9.51 -18.88
C ILE A 119 -3.10 8.63 -19.85
N VAL A 120 -3.87 9.24 -20.75
CA VAL A 120 -4.90 8.54 -21.55
C VAL A 120 -4.43 8.21 -22.98
N GLY A 121 -3.32 8.79 -23.44
CA GLY A 121 -2.77 8.55 -24.77
C GLY A 121 -2.07 9.77 -25.37
N TYR A 122 -1.58 9.64 -26.61
CA TYR A 122 -1.08 10.79 -27.37
C TYR A 122 -2.19 11.81 -27.59
N THR A 123 -1.97 13.07 -27.23
CA THR A 123 -2.91 14.14 -27.54
C THR A 123 -2.93 14.33 -29.06
N PRO A 124 -4.04 14.04 -29.76
CA PRO A 124 -4.11 14.31 -31.19
C PRO A 124 -3.99 15.82 -31.39
N GLY A 125 -2.91 16.28 -32.02
CA GLY A 125 -2.71 17.69 -32.40
C GLY A 125 -1.53 18.43 -31.77
N LYS A 126 -0.74 17.83 -30.86
CA LYS A 126 0.57 18.43 -30.51
C LYS A 126 1.57 18.09 -31.61
N LYS A 127 1.98 19.10 -32.40
CA LYS A 127 3.06 18.97 -33.37
C LYS A 127 4.31 18.48 -32.65
N THR A 128 4.76 17.28 -32.98
CA THR A 128 6.10 16.79 -32.67
C THR A 128 7.10 17.70 -33.36
N HIS A 129 7.75 18.58 -32.60
CA HIS A 129 8.96 19.25 -33.07
C HIS A 129 10.10 18.24 -32.93
N HIS A 130 10.55 17.73 -34.08
CA HIS A 130 11.83 17.04 -34.23
C HIS A 130 12.98 17.99 -33.93
#